data_AF-A0A9W9GWD9-F1
#
_entry.id   AF-A0A9W9GWD9-F1
#
_cell.length_a   1.000
_cell.length_b   1.000
_cell.length_c   1.000
_cell.angle_alpha   90.00
_cell.angle_beta   90.00
_cell.angle_gamma   90.00
#
_symmetry.space_group_name_H-M   'P 1'
#
loop_
_entity.id
_entity.type
_entity.pdbx_description
1 polymer ?
#
loop_
_entity_poly.entity_id
_entity_poly.type
_entity_poly.pdbx_seq_one_letter_code
_entity_poly.pdbx_strand_id
1 'polypeptide(L)' 'MTQEEYERQPVPPWAVMKFSCHSLRDPTQQGFLRIYMQIPLDGTFSSAVEVRAQQALSQQTHSELRALACLDRENCTG' A
#
# COMPACT_ATOMS: atom_id res chain seq x y z
N MET A 1 -26.52 -16.53 -2.09
CA MET A 1 -25.35 -15.88 -1.49
C MET A 1 -25.01 -16.62 -0.22
N THR A 2 -24.09 -17.58 -0.31
CA THR A 2 -23.54 -18.27 0.86
C THR A 2 -22.47 -17.40 1.53
N GLN A 3 -22.15 -17.66 2.79
CA GLN A 3 -21.14 -16.90 3.54
C GLN A 3 -19.75 -16.97 2.89
N GLU A 4 -19.43 -18.10 2.24
CA GLU A 4 -18.21 -18.29 1.45
C GLU A 4 -18.13 -17.39 0.20
N GLU A 5 -19.28 -17.03 -0.39
CA GLU A 5 -19.35 -16.09 -1.53
C GLU A 5 -19.14 -14.64 -1.07
N TYR A 6 -19.54 -14.31 0.16
CA TYR A 6 -19.29 -12.98 0.76
C TYR A 6 -17.82 -12.79 1.15
N GLU A 7 -17.17 -13.83 1.69
CA GLU A 7 -15.74 -13.83 2.01
C GLU A 7 -14.84 -13.83 0.75
N ARG A 8 -15.37 -14.25 -0.39
CA ARG A 8 -14.72 -14.18 -1.72
C ARG A 8 -14.89 -12.84 -2.43
N GLN A 9 -15.30 -11.77 -1.74
CA GLN A 9 -15.26 -10.45 -2.38
C GLN A 9 -13.83 -10.16 -2.87
N PRO A 10 -13.66 -9.87 -4.17
CA PRO A 10 -12.34 -9.54 -4.70
C PRO A 10 -11.77 -8.37 -3.91
N VAL A 11 -10.59 -8.58 -3.32
CA VAL A 11 -9.84 -7.48 -2.70
C VAL A 11 -9.69 -6.40 -3.77
N PRO A 12 -10.07 -5.14 -3.50
CA PRO A 12 -9.98 -4.08 -4.49
C PRO A 12 -8.57 -4.00 -5.07
N PRO A 13 -8.42 -3.82 -6.38
CA PRO A 13 -7.13 -3.91 -7.04
C PRO A 13 -6.22 -2.76 -6.57
N TRP A 14 -4.95 -3.07 -6.37
CA TRP A 14 -3.95 -2.09 -5.96
C TRP A 14 -2.58 -2.40 -6.56
N ALA A 15 -1.76 -1.37 -6.68
CA ALA A 15 -0.36 -1.46 -7.06
C ALA A 15 0.55 -0.97 -5.93
N VAL A 16 1.73 -1.57 -5.82
CA VAL A 16 2.81 -1.07 -4.96
C VAL A 16 4.06 -0.85 -5.77
N MET A 17 4.64 0.32 -5.57
CA MET A 17 5.97 0.67 -6.05
C MET A 17 6.91 0.72 -4.84
N LYS A 18 8.09 0.13 -4.97
CA LYS A 18 9.12 0.11 -3.92
C LYS A 18 10.42 0.67 -4.47
N PHE A 19 11.02 1.59 -3.73
CA PHE A 19 12.29 2.21 -4.08
C PHE A 19 13.25 2.08 -2.90
N SER A 20 14.44 1.54 -3.17
CA SER A 20 15.61 1.70 -2.31
C SER A 20 16.27 3.02 -2.67
N CYS A 21 16.34 3.93 -1.69
CA CYS A 21 16.95 5.23 -1.84
C CYS A 21 18.30 5.23 -1.11
N HIS A 22 19.31 5.83 -1.73
CA HIS A 22 20.61 6.06 -1.09
C HIS A 22 20.84 7.56 -0.96
N SER A 23 21.39 7.99 0.16
CA SER A 23 21.80 9.38 0.31
C SER A 23 22.99 9.66 -0.60
N LEU A 24 22.88 10.74 -1.38
CA LEU A 24 23.98 11.22 -2.24
C LEU A 24 25.16 11.76 -1.41
N ARG A 25 24.93 12.15 -0.16
CA ARG A 25 25.94 12.73 0.73
C ARG A 25 26.59 11.69 1.64
N ASP A 26 25.89 10.62 1.94
CA ASP A 26 26.34 9.56 2.84
C ASP A 26 25.83 8.20 2.34
N PRO A 27 26.66 7.40 1.64
CA PRO A 27 26.24 6.10 1.10
C PRO A 27 25.82 5.07 2.16
N THR A 28 26.17 5.29 3.43
CA THR A 28 25.73 4.43 4.54
C THR A 28 24.28 4.68 4.93
N GLN A 29 23.74 5.87 4.61
CA GLN A 29 22.33 6.18 4.81
C GLN A 29 21.49 5.67 3.65
N GLN A 30 20.59 4.77 4.00
CA GLN A 30 19.64 4.16 3.07
C GLN A 30 18.22 4.46 3.55
N GLY A 31 17.31 4.65 2.61
CA GLY A 31 15.90 4.82 2.86
C GLY A 31 15.09 3.86 2.00
N PHE A 32 13.88 3.54 2.45
CA PHE A 32 12.91 2.80 1.65
C PHE A 32 11.67 3.66 1.44
N LEU A 33 11.31 3.90 0.19
CA LEU A 33 10.05 4.52 -0.18
C LEU A 33 9.12 3.45 -0.75
N ARG A 34 7.89 3.39 -0.24
CA ARG A 34 6.83 2.55 -0.81
C ARG A 34 5.60 3.39 -1.08
N ILE A 35 5.08 3.28 -2.29
CA ILE A 35 3.88 4.00 -2.73
C ILE A 35 2.82 2.95 -2.99
N TYR A 36 1.70 3.08 -2.29
CA TYR A 36 0.51 2.25 -2.46
C TYR A 36 -0.50 3.05 -3.29
N MET A 37 -0.98 2.47 -4.39
CA MET A 37 -1.97 3.10 -5.25
C MET A 37 -3.15 2.17 -5.40
N GLN A 38 -4.35 2.67 -5.11
CA GLN A 38 -5.56 1.94 -5.44
C GLN A 38 -5.86 2.09 -6.92
N ILE A 39 -6.15 0.96 -7.57
CA ILE A 39 -6.54 0.93 -8.97
C ILE A 39 -8.09 0.92 -9.01
N PRO A 40 -8.73 1.66 -9.92
CA PRO A 40 -10.16 1.52 -10.14
C PRO A 40 -10.55 0.07 -10.46
N LEU A 41 -11.80 -0.30 -10.18
CA LEU A 41 -12.29 -1.62 -10.57
C LEU A 41 -12.23 -1.81 -12.09
N ASP A 42 -12.04 -3.06 -12.52
CA ASP A 42 -12.00 -3.39 -13.94
C ASP A 42 -13.26 -2.88 -14.66
N GLY A 43 -13.06 -2.21 -15.80
CA GLY A 43 -14.14 -1.59 -16.56
C GLY A 43 -14.62 -0.22 -16.07
N THR A 44 -14.17 0.26 -14.90
CA THR A 44 -14.55 1.61 -14.40
C THR A 44 -13.47 2.67 -14.58
N PHE A 45 -12.38 2.33 -15.27
CA PHE A 45 -11.28 3.25 -15.52
C PHE A 45 -11.74 4.54 -16.21
N SER A 46 -12.62 4.44 -17.21
CA SER A 46 -13.18 5.57 -17.96
C SER A 46 -14.47 6.16 -17.37
N SER A 47 -14.94 5.67 -16.22
CA SER A 47 -16.14 6.20 -15.55
C SER A 47 -15.94 7.63 -15.05
N ALA A 48 -17.02 8.27 -14.57
CA ALA A 48 -16.91 9.58 -13.92
C ALA A 48 -16.01 9.52 -12.68
N VAL A 49 -15.40 10.66 -12.32
CA VAL A 49 -14.45 10.74 -11.19
C VAL A 49 -15.12 10.34 -9.89
N GLU A 50 -16.39 10.71 -9.71
CA GLU A 50 -17.21 10.44 -8.54
C GLU A 50 -17.42 8.93 -8.33
N VAL A 51 -17.64 8.20 -9.42
CA VAL A 51 -17.79 6.73 -9.40
C VAL A 51 -16.49 6.07 -8.95
N ARG A 52 -15.33 6.52 -9.47
CA ARG A 52 -14.02 6.01 -9.03
C ARG A 52 -13.70 6.41 -7.60
N ALA A 53 -14.10 7.61 -7.17
CA ALA A 53 -13.88 8.08 -5.79
C ALA A 53 -14.66 7.24 -4.77
N GLN A 54 -15.87 6.77 -5.10
CA GLN A 54 -16.64 5.87 -4.24
C GLN A 54 -16.00 4.50 -4.05
N GLN A 55 -15.12 4.09 -4.98
CA GLN A 55 -14.37 2.84 -4.87
C GLN A 55 -13.16 2.98 -3.93
N ALA A 56 -12.75 4.22 -3.60
CA ALA A 56 -11.57 4.47 -2.80
C ALA A 56 -11.72 3.85 -1.40
N LEU A 57 -10.77 3.01 -1.02
CA LEU A 57 -10.65 2.48 0.33
C LEU A 57 -9.91 3.47 1.22
N SER A 58 -10.23 3.45 2.51
CA SER A 58 -9.44 4.16 3.50
C SER A 58 -8.00 3.65 3.54
N GLN A 59 -7.07 4.53 3.90
CA GLN A 59 -5.67 4.16 4.06
C GLN A 59 -5.55 3.01 5.07
N GLN A 60 -4.99 1.90 4.63
CA GLN A 60 -4.69 0.77 5.51
C GLN A 60 -3.30 0.92 6.08
N THR A 61 -3.14 0.65 7.37
CA THR A 61 -1.81 0.53 7.97
C THR A 61 -1.18 -0.78 7.52
N HIS A 62 -0.17 -0.70 6.65
CA HIS A 62 0.56 -1.88 6.20
C HIS A 62 1.45 -2.45 7.32
N SER A 63 1.52 -3.78 7.39
CA SER A 63 2.27 -4.51 8.43
C SER A 63 3.75 -4.14 8.44
N GLU A 64 4.31 -3.79 7.28
CA GLU A 64 5.72 -3.39 7.20
C GLU A 64 6.01 -2.04 7.87
N LEU A 65 5.07 -1.10 7.87
CA LEU A 65 5.24 0.17 8.62
C LEU A 65 5.21 -0.09 10.13
N ARG A 66 4.37 -1.02 10.59
CA ARG A 66 4.37 -1.47 11.99
C ARG A 66 5.67 -2.18 12.34
N ALA A 67 6.19 -3.00 11.43
CA ALA A 67 7.47 -3.68 11.62
C ALA A 67 8.62 -2.66 11.71
N LEU A 68 8.65 -1.64 10.84
CA LEU A 68 9.66 -0.58 10.88
C LEU A 68 9.59 0.21 12.19
N ALA A 69 8.39 0.64 12.60
CA ALA A 69 8.21 1.32 13.88
C ALA A 69 8.62 0.45 15.08
N CYS A 70 8.39 -0.87 15.01
CA CYS A 70 8.85 -1.82 16.01
C CYS A 70 10.38 -1.91 16.04
N LEU A 71 11.03 -2.11 14.90
CA LEU A 71 12.49 -2.20 14.81
C LEU A 71 13.19 -0.94 15.33
N ASP A 72 12.65 0.24 14.99
CA ASP A 72 13.13 1.53 15.48
C ASP A 72 12.97 1.65 17.00
N ARG A 73 11.81 1.28 17.54
CA ARG A 73 11.54 1.28 18.99
C ARG A 73 12.44 0.29 19.75
N GLU A 74 12.63 -0.90 19.22
CA GLU A 74 13.45 -1.95 19.84
C GLU A 74 14.95 -1.78 19.56
N ASN A 75 15.35 -0.68 18.89
CA ASN A 75 16.72 -0.34 18.54
C ASN A 75 17.50 -1.49 17.88
N CYS A 76 16.78 -2.26 17.05
CA CYS A 76 17.31 -3.41 16.35
C CYS A 76 18.18 -2.91 15.18
N THR A 77 19.49 -3.09 15.29
CA THR A 77 20.43 -2.83 14.19
C THR A 77 20.47 -4.04 13.27
N GLY A 78 20.17 -3.83 11.99
CA GLY A 78 20.26 -4.83 10.92
C GLY A 78 21.54 -4.67 10.10
#